data_AF-A0A928M806-F1
#
_entry.id   AF-A0A928M806-F1
#
_cell.length_a   1.000
_cell.length_b   1.000
_cell.length_c   1.000
_cell.angle_alpha   90.00
_cell.angle_beta   90.00
_cell.angle_gamma   90.00
#
_symmetry.space_group_name_H-M   'P 1'
#
loop_
_entity.id
_entity.type
_entity.pdbx_description
1 polymer ?
#
loop_
_entity_poly.entity_id
_entity_poly.type
_entity_poly.pdbx_seq_one_letter_code
_entity_poly.pdbx_strand_id
1 'polypeptide(L)'
;MRYVRKDKPIISNEVLSAEYSSVYHYVLSLCRDDREAQDITQEAFLKAMKASNSFEGSSSLYTWLCSIAMLFMTSIRMKVVIIRNIRITSFLM
;
A
#
# COMPACT_ATOMS: atom_id res chain seq x y z
N MET A 1 28.90 22.60 4.26
CA MET A 1 28.27 21.53 3.47
C MET A 1 26.98 22.07 2.85
N ARG A 2 26.90 22.28 1.54
CA ARG A 2 25.62 22.56 0.87
C ARG A 2 24.90 21.23 0.72
N TYR A 3 23.73 21.08 1.33
CA TYR A 3 22.83 19.96 1.01
C TYR A 3 22.47 20.10 -0.48
N VAL A 4 23.15 19.34 -1.33
CA VAL A 4 22.81 19.21 -2.73
C VAL A 4 21.39 18.66 -2.74
N ARG A 5 20.41 19.47 -3.16
CA ARG A 5 19.06 18.99 -3.47
C ARG A 5 19.26 17.91 -4.52
N LYS A 6 19.18 16.63 -4.13
CA LYS A 6 18.95 15.57 -5.11
C LYS A 6 17.63 15.96 -5.77
N ASP A 7 17.65 16.13 -7.09
CA ASP A 7 16.42 16.36 -7.83
C ASP A 7 15.42 15.28 -7.44
N LYS A 8 14.19 15.71 -7.17
CA LYS A 8 13.13 14.80 -6.72
C LYS A 8 12.93 13.72 -7.78
N PRO A 9 13.04 12.42 -7.41
CA PRO A 9 12.89 11.36 -8.38
C PRO A 9 11.48 11.38 -8.97
N ILE A 10 11.41 11.57 -10.28
CA ILE A 10 10.15 11.43 -11.03
C ILE A 10 9.95 9.94 -11.26
N ILE A 11 8.92 9.36 -10.65
CA ILE A 11 8.57 7.95 -10.85
C ILE A 11 7.53 7.86 -11.96
N SER A 12 7.88 7.17 -13.05
CA SER A 12 6.92 6.84 -14.10
C SER A 12 6.09 5.60 -13.74
N ASN A 13 4.96 5.41 -14.41
CA ASN A 13 4.09 4.27 -14.15
C ASN A 13 4.75 2.93 -14.49
N GLU A 14 5.67 2.91 -15.46
CA GLU A 14 6.44 1.72 -15.85
C GLU A 14 7.42 1.30 -14.75
N VAL A 15 8.03 2.28 -14.07
CA VAL A 15 8.93 2.00 -12.94
C VAL A 15 8.14 1.45 -11.75
N LEU A 16 6.93 1.97 -11.51
CA LEU A 16 6.03 1.41 -10.51
C LEU A 16 5.66 -0.04 -10.87
N SER A 17 5.17 -0.29 -12.08
CA SER A 17 4.68 -1.62 -12.45
C SER A 17 5.75 -2.71 -12.40
N ALA A 18 7.04 -2.35 -12.58
CA ALA A 18 8.15 -3.29 -12.39
C ALA A 18 8.25 -3.86 -10.96
N GLU A 19 7.82 -3.10 -9.94
CA GLU A 19 7.83 -3.53 -8.53
C GLU A 19 6.58 -4.34 -8.14
N TYR A 20 5.61 -4.50 -9.04
CA TYR A 20 4.30 -5.08 -8.73
C TYR A 20 4.40 -6.49 -8.14
N SER A 21 5.20 -7.35 -8.77
CA SER A 21 5.37 -8.74 -8.32
C SER A 21 6.01 -8.82 -6.92
N SER A 22 7.04 -8.00 -6.67
CA SER A 22 7.72 -7.95 -5.37
C SER A 22 6.77 -7.52 -4.25
N VAL A 23 5.98 -6.47 -4.49
CA VAL A 23 5.00 -5.97 -3.51
C VAL A 23 3.85 -6.95 -3.32
N TYR A 24 3.37 -7.60 -4.39
CA TYR A 24 2.37 -8.66 -4.28
C TYR A 24 2.85 -9.82 -3.40
N HIS A 25 4.06 -10.33 -3.60
CA HIS A 25 4.60 -11.40 -2.76
C HIS A 25 4.79 -10.98 -1.31
N TYR A 26 5.19 -9.72 -1.08
CA TYR A 26 5.22 -9.16 0.26
C TYR A 26 3.84 -9.17 0.91
N VAL A 27 2.81 -8.65 0.25
CA VAL A 27 1.44 -8.64 0.79
C VAL A 27 0.91 -10.06 1.00
N LEU A 28 1.15 -10.97 0.04
CA LEU A 28 0.75 -12.37 0.14
C LEU A 28 1.35 -13.04 1.39
N SER A 29 2.59 -12.71 1.75
CA SER A 29 3.21 -13.22 2.97
C SER A 29 2.50 -12.76 4.26
N LEU A 30 1.79 -11.62 4.21
CA LEU A 30 1.09 -11.02 5.35
C LEU A 30 -0.35 -11.52 5.50
N CYS A 31 -1.13 -11.56 4.42
CA CYS A 31 -2.53 -11.99 4.45
C CYS A 31 -2.69 -13.51 4.29
N ARG A 32 -1.77 -14.17 3.57
CA ARG A 32 -1.85 -15.59 3.17
C ARG A 32 -3.11 -15.95 2.39
N ASP A 33 -3.67 -14.98 1.67
CA ASP A 33 -4.82 -15.14 0.78
C ASP A 33 -4.50 -14.47 -0.56
N ASP A 34 -4.59 -15.23 -1.64
CA ASP A 34 -4.24 -14.80 -2.99
C ASP A 34 -5.11 -13.64 -3.49
N ARG A 35 -6.43 -13.73 -3.26
CA ARG A 35 -7.39 -12.73 -3.72
C ARG A 35 -7.21 -11.44 -2.94
N GLU A 36 -7.08 -11.54 -1.62
CA GLU A 36 -6.82 -10.39 -0.76
C GLU A 36 -5.49 -9.73 -1.12
N ALA A 37 -4.44 -10.51 -1.39
CA ALA A 37 -3.15 -9.99 -1.80
C ALA A 37 -3.23 -9.24 -3.14
N GLN A 38 -3.96 -9.80 -4.11
CA GLN A 38 -4.18 -9.18 -5.41
C GLN A 38 -4.92 -7.85 -5.28
N ASP A 39 -6.04 -7.83 -4.56
CA ASP A 39 -6.86 -6.63 -4.33
C ASP A 39 -6.08 -5.52 -3.60
N ILE A 40 -5.35 -5.89 -2.54
CA ILE A 40 -4.52 -4.94 -1.78
C ILE A 40 -3.44 -4.36 -2.68
N THR A 41 -2.75 -5.20 -3.45
CA THR A 41 -1.65 -4.76 -4.31
C THR A 41 -2.17 -3.81 -5.39
N GLN A 42 -3.26 -4.16 -6.07
CA GLN A 42 -3.85 -3.29 -7.09
C GLN A 42 -4.20 -1.90 -6.54
N GLU A 43 -4.90 -1.84 -5.41
CA GLU A 43 -5.29 -0.57 -4.82
C GLU A 43 -4.07 0.23 -4.31
N ALA A 44 -3.06 -0.45 -3.78
CA ALA A 44 -1.81 0.19 -3.38
C ALA A 44 -1.11 0.86 -4.56
N PHE A 45 -1.04 0.20 -5.72
CA PHE A 45 -0.45 0.77 -6.93
C PHE A 45 -1.30 1.91 -7.51
N LEU A 46 -2.63 1.82 -7.48
CA LEU A 46 -3.51 2.94 -7.87
C LEU A 46 -3.25 4.19 -7.01
N LYS A 47 -3.03 4.01 -5.70
CA LYS A 47 -2.66 5.10 -4.79
C LYS A 47 -1.25 5.60 -5.04
N ALA A 48 -0.29 4.70 -5.26
CA ALA A 48 1.09 5.06 -5.55
C ALA A 48 1.20 5.88 -6.83
N MET A 49 0.47 5.54 -7.89
CA MET A 49 0.44 6.32 -9.14
C MET A 49 -0.11 7.74 -8.92
N LYS A 50 -1.15 7.89 -8.10
CA LYS A 50 -1.71 9.21 -7.73
C LYS A 50 -0.76 10.02 -6.84
N ALA A 51 0.04 9.33 -6.03
CA ALA A 51 0.95 9.92 -5.06
C ALA A 51 2.42 9.87 -5.53
N SER A 52 2.71 9.57 -6.79
CA SER A 52 4.09 9.42 -7.29
C SER A 52 4.91 10.69 -7.07
N ASN A 53 4.27 11.85 -7.23
CA ASN A 53 4.82 13.17 -6.94
C ASN A 53 5.05 13.45 -5.45
N SER A 54 4.71 12.57 -4.51
CA SER A 54 5.01 12.73 -3.08
C SER A 54 6.24 11.92 -2.63
N PHE A 55 6.80 11.09 -3.51
CA PHE A 55 7.99 10.34 -3.20
C PHE A 55 9.23 11.25 -3.20
N GLU A 56 9.85 11.39 -2.02
CA GLU A 56 11.02 12.26 -1.81
C GLU A 56 12.36 11.52 -2.00
N GLY A 57 12.35 10.23 -2.32
CA GLY A 57 13.57 9.44 -2.47
C GLY A 57 14.35 9.20 -1.15
N SER A 58 13.73 9.43 0.00
CA SER A 58 14.31 9.17 1.33
C SER A 58 14.35 7.67 1.70
N SER A 59 13.63 6.84 0.96
CA SER A 59 13.62 5.38 1.07
C SER A 59 13.70 4.76 -0.33
N SER A 60 13.87 3.43 -0.41
CA SER A 60 13.75 2.74 -1.70
C SER A 60 12.31 2.80 -2.21
N LEU A 61 12.12 2.72 -3.53
CA LEU A 61 10.78 2.67 -4.12
C LEU A 61 9.96 1.51 -3.57
N TYR A 62 10.57 0.32 -3.48
CA TYR A 62 9.98 -0.88 -2.90
C TYR A 62 9.49 -0.63 -1.45
N THR A 63 10.32 -0.04 -0.60
CA THR A 63 9.96 0.27 0.80
C THR A 63 8.78 1.23 0.88
N TRP A 64 8.76 2.24 0.03
CA TRP A 64 7.66 3.20 -0.04
C TRP A 64 6.36 2.53 -0.50
N LEU A 65 6.41 1.67 -1.53
CA LEU A 65 5.25 0.91 -2.00
C LEU A 65 4.71 -0.06 -0.94
N CYS A 66 5.59 -0.78 -0.23
CA CYS A 66 5.19 -1.66 0.87
C CYS A 66 4.49 -0.88 2.00
N SER A 67 4.89 0.37 2.24
CA SER A 67 4.26 1.23 3.24
C SER A 67 2.83 1.61 2.84
N ILE A 68 2.60 1.92 1.56
CA ILE A 68 1.26 2.19 1.02
C ILE A 68 0.38 0.93 1.09
N ALA A 69 0.91 -0.22 0.70
CA ALA A 69 0.21 -1.50 0.77
C ALA A 69 -0.18 -1.86 2.21
N MET A 70 0.74 -1.68 3.17
CA MET A 70 0.47 -1.91 4.60
C MET A 70 -0.60 -0.96 5.15
N LEU A 71 -0.55 0.33 4.79
CA LEU A 71 -1.59 1.30 5.18
C LEU A 71 -2.96 0.90 4.64
N PHE A 72 -3.02 0.42 3.39
CA PHE A 72 -4.29 -0.05 2.83
C PHE A 72 -4.80 -1.34 3.50
N MET A 73 -3.92 -2.31 3.72
CA MET A 73 -4.26 -3.56 4.43
C MET A 73 -4.81 -3.27 5.83
N THR A 74 -4.15 -2.40 6.61
CA THR A 74 -4.63 -2.04 7.94
C THR A 74 -5.99 -1.35 7.89
N SER A 75 -6.22 -0.47 6.89
CA SER A 75 -7.53 0.14 6.66
C SER A 75 -8.64 -0.89 6.39
N ILE A 76 -8.37 -1.92 5.57
CA ILE A 76 -9.33 -3.01 5.31
C ILE A 76 -9.61 -3.81 6.59
N ARG A 77 -8.57 -4.21 7.32
CA ARG A 77 -8.72 -4.98 8.56
C ARG A 77 -9.52 -4.22 9.62
N MET A 78 -9.36 -2.89 9.70
CA MET A 78 -10.16 -2.03 10.58
C MET A 78 -11.64 -1.97 10.15
N LYS A 79 -11.94 -1.93 8.84
CA LYS A 79 -13.34 -2.00 8.36
C LYS A 79 -14.01 -3.30 8.79
N VAL A 80 -13.31 -4.44 8.72
CA VAL A 80 -13.84 -5.73 9.17
C VAL A 80 -14.15 -5.73 10.68
N VAL A 81 -13.28 -5.16 11.51
CA VAL A 81 -13.51 -5.04 12.96
C VAL A 81 -14.71 -4.16 13.28
N ILE A 82 -14.83 -3.00 12.62
CA ILE A 82 -15.95 -2.07 12.83
C ILE A 82 -17.28 -2.69 12.39
N ILE A 83 -17.33 -3.34 11.21
CA ILE A 83 -18.55 -3.99 10.71
C ILE A 83 -18.95 -5.18 11.60
N ARG A 84 -17.99 -5.98 12.08
CA ARG A 84 -18.26 -7.07 13.03
C ARG A 84 -18.82 -6.54 14.35
N ASN A 85 -18.28 -5.45 14.90
CA ASN A 85 -18.79 -4.86 16.13
C ASN A 85 -20.23 -4.31 15.97
N ILE A 86 -20.55 -3.67 14.85
CA ILE A 86 -21.91 -3.16 14.58
C ILE A 86 -22.92 -4.31 14.48
N ARG A 87 -22.58 -5.42 13.81
CA ARG A 87 -23.46 -6.59 13.69
C ARG A 87 -23.73 -7.29 15.02
N ILE A 88 -22.77 -7.31 15.94
CA ILE A 88 -22.97 -7.90 17.28
C ILE A 88 -23.90 -7.03 18.12
N THR A 89 -23.77 -5.69 18.05
CA THR A 89 -24.64 -4.78 18.81
C THR A 89 -26.08 -4.73 18.31
N SER A 90 -26.33 -4.92 17.01
CA SER A 90 -27.70 -4.99 16.48
C SER A 90 -28.43 -6.32 16.71
N PHE A 91 -27.76 -7.34 17.25
CA PHE A 91 -28.38 -8.62 17.61
C PHE A 91 -28.59 -8.79 19.14
N LEU A 92 -28.23 -7.77 19.92
CA LEU A 92 -28.26 -7.77 21.39
C LEU A 92 -29.19 -6.68 21.96
N MET A 93 -30.12 -6.19 21.15
CA MET A 93 -31.11 -5.18 21.54
C MET A 93 -32.50 -5.55 21.05
#